data_AF-A0A7J9XUH5-F1
#
_entry.id   AF-A0A7J9XUH5-F1
#
_cell.length_a   1.000
_cell.length_b   1.000
_cell.length_c   1.000
_cell.angle_alpha   90.00
_cell.angle_beta   90.00
_cell.angle_gamma   90.00
#
_symmetry.space_group_name_H-M   'P 1'
#
loop_
_entity.id
_entity.type
_entity.pdbx_description
1 polymer ?
#
loop_
_entity_poly.entity_id
_entity_poly.type
_entity_poly.pdbx_seq_one_letter_code
_entity_poly.pdbx_strand_id
1 'polypeptide(L)'
;MLFRRQTLDGIAAGTVSLAFRRWVRPRVRRDGTVRTAIGVVQIDAVDVVDEAAVTAEQPLRAGYPSRDELLAELEARPDGDLYRIRLHLVGPDPRVELRERADLTDGELGELIGRLGRLDRASRHGAWTGAVLGLIDKWPATRAGDLAARLDRDTRLFMLDVRKLKNLGLTESLDTGYRLSPRGRTVLARLSGTPSGPGPHGGSGPRTRR
;
A
#
# COMPACT_ATOMS: atom_id res chain seq x y z
N MET A 1 6.66 -8.80 -5.92
CA MET A 1 6.22 -9.18 -7.28
C MET A 1 5.28 -8.10 -7.78
N LEU A 2 5.46 -7.61 -9.01
CA LEU A 2 4.55 -6.64 -9.62
C LEU A 2 3.70 -7.38 -10.65
N PHE A 3 2.39 -7.17 -10.64
CA PHE A 3 1.46 -7.67 -11.64
C PHE A 3 1.15 -6.57 -12.64
N ARG A 4 0.99 -6.93 -13.92
CA ARG A 4 0.45 -6.01 -14.92
C ARG A 4 -1.03 -5.75 -14.61
N ARG A 5 -1.53 -4.60 -15.06
CA ARG A 5 -2.92 -4.21 -14.80
C ARG A 5 -3.91 -5.26 -15.32
N GLN A 6 -3.72 -5.74 -16.55
CA GLN A 6 -4.55 -6.80 -17.14
C GLN A 6 -4.58 -8.09 -16.30
N THR A 7 -3.42 -8.51 -15.75
CA THR A 7 -3.37 -9.68 -14.86
C THR A 7 -4.15 -9.43 -13.58
N LEU A 8 -4.07 -8.22 -13.00
CA LEU A 8 -4.85 -7.86 -11.83
C LEU A 8 -6.36 -7.86 -12.13
N ASP A 9 -6.77 -7.31 -13.27
CA ASP A 9 -8.19 -7.28 -13.65
C ASP A 9 -8.72 -8.72 -13.82
N GLY A 10 -7.93 -9.62 -14.42
CA GLY A 10 -8.26 -11.05 -14.50
C GLY A 10 -8.31 -11.76 -13.14
N ILE A 11 -7.43 -11.41 -12.19
CA ILE A 11 -7.48 -11.94 -10.82
C ILE A 11 -8.75 -11.47 -10.12
N ALA A 12 -9.11 -10.20 -10.28
CA ALA A 12 -10.33 -9.64 -9.70
C ALA A 12 -11.60 -10.27 -10.29
N ALA A 13 -11.58 -10.58 -11.58
CA ALA A 13 -12.67 -11.29 -12.27
C ALA A 13 -12.70 -12.80 -11.98
N GLY A 14 -11.69 -13.36 -11.30
CA GLY A 14 -11.56 -14.79 -11.03
C GLY A 14 -11.12 -15.64 -12.24
N THR A 15 -10.82 -15.02 -13.38
CA THR A 15 -10.35 -15.72 -14.59
C THR A 15 -8.86 -16.06 -14.52
N VAL A 16 -8.09 -15.34 -13.72
CA VAL A 16 -6.66 -15.59 -13.47
C VAL A 16 -6.46 -16.14 -12.05
N SER A 17 -5.85 -17.32 -11.98
CA SER A 17 -5.50 -18.03 -10.72
C SER A 17 -4.05 -18.52 -10.68
N LEU A 18 -3.30 -18.30 -11.75
CA LEU A 18 -1.90 -18.69 -11.88
C LEU A 18 -1.02 -17.48 -12.20
N ALA A 19 0.25 -17.56 -11.83
CA ALA A 19 1.28 -16.72 -12.38
C ALA A 19 2.56 -17.53 -12.58
N PHE A 20 3.31 -17.21 -13.63
CA PHE A 20 4.57 -17.85 -13.96
C PHE A 20 5.70 -16.83 -13.87
N ARG A 21 6.82 -17.19 -13.23
CA ARG A 21 7.98 -16.30 -13.08
C ARG A 21 9.27 -17.08 -13.11
N ARG A 22 10.29 -16.56 -13.79
CA ARG A 22 11.67 -17.01 -13.65
C ARG A 22 12.39 -16.23 -12.57
N TRP A 23 12.96 -16.94 -11.58
CA TRP A 23 13.70 -16.33 -10.49
C TRP A 23 14.88 -17.21 -10.05
N VAL A 24 16.03 -16.59 -9.76
CA VAL A 24 17.14 -17.26 -9.07
C VAL A 24 16.77 -17.67 -7.64
N ARG A 25 15.87 -16.92 -6.99
CA ARG A 25 15.29 -17.25 -5.68
C ARG A 25 13.83 -16.81 -5.61
N PRO A 26 12.93 -17.59 -4.98
CA PRO A 26 11.52 -17.25 -4.90
C PRO A 26 11.32 -15.93 -4.16
N ARG A 27 10.60 -14.98 -4.78
CA ARG A 27 10.31 -13.66 -4.19
C ARG A 27 8.98 -13.61 -3.42
N VAL A 28 8.24 -14.70 -3.43
CA VAL A 28 7.04 -14.93 -2.64
C VAL A 28 7.13 -16.31 -2.00
N ARG A 29 6.34 -16.55 -0.96
CA ARG A 29 6.29 -17.82 -0.26
C ARG A 29 4.86 -18.34 -0.26
N ARG A 30 4.72 -19.66 -0.18
CA ARG A 30 3.44 -20.30 0.12
C ARG A 30 2.84 -19.70 1.40
N ASP A 31 1.52 -19.56 1.41
CA ASP A 31 0.70 -18.94 2.46
C ASP A 31 1.05 -17.46 2.72
N GLY A 32 1.87 -16.87 1.84
CA GLY A 32 2.19 -15.45 1.84
C GLY A 32 1.09 -14.62 1.19
N THR A 33 1.11 -13.31 1.44
CA THR A 33 0.20 -12.36 0.81
C THR A 33 0.96 -11.28 0.06
N VAL A 34 0.38 -10.81 -1.05
CA VAL A 34 0.89 -9.70 -1.84
C VAL A 34 -0.20 -8.64 -1.91
N ARG A 35 0.12 -7.43 -1.45
CA ARG A 35 -0.78 -6.28 -1.62
C ARG A 35 -0.67 -5.75 -3.04
N THR A 36 -1.81 -5.58 -3.69
CA THR A 36 -1.93 -5.12 -5.07
C THR A 36 -2.94 -3.97 -5.17
N ALA A 37 -3.13 -3.41 -6.37
CA ALA A 37 -4.12 -2.36 -6.59
C ALA A 37 -5.57 -2.83 -6.46
N ILE A 38 -5.83 -4.14 -6.58
CA ILE A 38 -7.17 -4.75 -6.47
C ILE A 38 -7.46 -5.29 -5.06
N GLY A 39 -6.49 -5.18 -4.14
CA GLY A 39 -6.58 -5.74 -2.79
C GLY A 39 -5.46 -6.71 -2.45
N VAL A 40 -5.74 -7.64 -1.53
CA VAL A 40 -4.78 -8.62 -1.04
C VAL A 40 -4.92 -9.92 -1.83
N VAL A 41 -3.84 -10.30 -2.51
CA VAL A 41 -3.73 -11.58 -3.23
C VAL A 41 -2.97 -12.56 -2.33
N GLN A 42 -3.55 -13.73 -2.09
CA GLN A 42 -2.90 -14.82 -1.37
C GLN A 42 -2.12 -15.70 -2.33
N ILE A 43 -0.99 -16.23 -1.85
CA ILE A 43 -0.14 -17.17 -2.57
C ILE A 43 -0.37 -18.56 -2.01
N ASP A 44 -1.14 -19.38 -2.72
CA ASP A 44 -1.55 -20.71 -2.26
C ASP A 44 -0.45 -21.77 -2.44
N ALA A 45 0.40 -21.59 -3.47
CA ALA A 45 1.54 -22.46 -3.74
C ALA A 45 2.57 -21.76 -4.60
N VAL A 46 3.82 -22.23 -4.48
CA VAL A 46 4.97 -21.80 -5.27
C VAL A 46 5.75 -23.06 -5.61
N ASP A 47 5.57 -23.57 -6.82
CA ASP A 47 6.16 -24.82 -7.28
C ASP A 47 7.20 -24.52 -8.37
N VAL A 48 8.37 -25.16 -8.33
CA VAL A 48 9.29 -25.16 -9.47
C VAL A 48 8.73 -26.12 -10.52
N VAL A 49 8.69 -25.69 -11.78
CA VAL A 49 8.16 -26.49 -12.90
C VAL A 49 9.04 -26.34 -14.13
N ASP A 50 9.11 -27.40 -14.93
CA ASP A 50 9.71 -27.33 -16.26
C ASP A 50 8.75 -26.70 -17.27
N GLU A 51 9.29 -26.03 -18.29
CA GLU A 51 8.49 -25.45 -19.38
C GLU A 51 7.66 -26.49 -20.14
N ALA A 52 8.19 -27.72 -20.25
CA ALA A 52 7.49 -28.85 -20.85
C ALA A 52 6.27 -29.30 -20.03
N ALA A 53 6.25 -29.04 -18.73
CA ALA A 53 5.14 -29.36 -17.84
C ALA A 53 4.02 -28.30 -17.84
N VAL A 54 4.21 -27.18 -18.56
CA VAL A 54 3.19 -26.14 -18.71
C VAL A 54 2.16 -26.59 -19.73
N THR A 55 0.96 -26.92 -19.25
CA THR A 55 -0.16 -27.38 -20.10
C THR A 55 -0.82 -26.21 -20.84
N ALA A 56 -1.56 -26.49 -21.92
CA ALA A 56 -2.20 -25.47 -22.76
C ALA A 56 -3.21 -24.57 -22.00
N GLU A 57 -3.82 -25.07 -20.92
CA GLU A 57 -4.80 -24.33 -20.13
C GLU A 57 -4.17 -23.37 -19.11
N GLN A 58 -2.93 -23.64 -18.68
CA GLN A 58 -2.27 -22.87 -17.64
C GLN A 58 -1.94 -21.43 -18.06
N PRO A 59 -1.50 -21.15 -19.30
CA PRO A 59 -1.32 -19.78 -19.79
C PRO A 59 -2.61 -18.95 -19.70
N LEU A 60 -3.76 -19.53 -20.07
CA LEU A 60 -5.06 -18.85 -20.00
C LEU A 60 -5.38 -18.46 -18.55
N ARG A 61 -5.19 -19.40 -17.61
CA ARG A 61 -5.34 -19.15 -16.17
C ARG A 61 -4.29 -18.23 -15.57
N ALA A 62 -3.25 -17.89 -16.33
CA ALA A 62 -2.24 -16.89 -15.99
C ALA A 62 -2.45 -15.55 -16.70
N GLY A 63 -3.50 -15.42 -17.51
CA GLY A 63 -3.85 -14.20 -18.24
C GLY A 63 -3.10 -14.01 -19.55
N TYR A 64 -2.53 -15.08 -20.11
CA TYR A 64 -1.92 -15.09 -21.44
C TYR A 64 -2.85 -15.78 -22.44
N PRO A 65 -2.92 -15.32 -23.70
CA PRO A 65 -3.78 -15.94 -24.71
C PRO A 65 -3.22 -17.26 -25.24
N SER A 66 -1.94 -17.54 -25.07
CA SER A 66 -1.29 -18.77 -25.54
C SER A 66 -0.06 -19.15 -24.69
N ARG A 67 0.39 -20.40 -24.86
CA ARG A 67 1.65 -20.90 -24.26
C ARG A 67 2.87 -20.16 -24.80
N ASP A 68 2.88 -19.87 -26.09
CA ASP A 68 4.01 -19.21 -26.74
C ASP A 68 4.20 -17.78 -26.23
N GLU A 69 3.12 -17.02 -26.01
CA GLU A 69 3.22 -15.68 -25.41
C GLU A 69 3.72 -15.71 -23.97
N LEU A 70 3.30 -16.71 -23.20
CA LEU A 70 3.82 -16.91 -21.84
C LEU A 70 5.32 -17.20 -21.86
N LEU A 71 5.77 -18.14 -22.70
CA LEU A 71 7.17 -18.53 -22.77
C LEU A 71 8.06 -17.41 -23.30
N ALA A 72 7.63 -16.69 -24.35
CA ALA A 72 8.36 -15.54 -24.87
C ALA A 72 8.61 -14.46 -23.80
N GLU A 73 7.64 -14.22 -22.91
CA GLU A 73 7.84 -13.28 -21.80
C GLU A 73 8.80 -13.82 -20.73
N LEU A 74 8.80 -15.13 -20.48
CA LEU A 74 9.72 -15.76 -19.54
C LEU A 74 11.16 -15.75 -20.09
N GLU A 75 11.34 -15.97 -21.39
CA GLU A 75 12.63 -15.92 -22.07
C GLU A 75 13.30 -14.54 -21.99
N ALA A 76 12.52 -13.46 -21.94
CA ALA A 76 13.05 -12.11 -21.74
C ALA A 76 13.79 -11.92 -20.40
N ARG A 77 13.64 -12.86 -19.45
CA ARG A 77 14.39 -12.94 -18.19
C ARG A 77 14.76 -14.40 -17.89
N PRO A 78 15.78 -14.95 -18.56
CA PRO A 78 16.04 -16.39 -18.54
C PRO A 78 16.63 -16.90 -17.21
N ASP A 79 17.11 -16.00 -16.35
CA ASP A 79 17.83 -16.38 -15.14
C ASP A 79 16.95 -17.06 -14.07
N GLY A 80 17.38 -18.26 -13.68
CA GLY A 80 16.83 -19.04 -12.57
C GLY A 80 15.65 -19.94 -12.95
N ASP A 81 15.07 -20.57 -11.93
CA ASP A 81 14.03 -21.58 -12.12
C ASP A 81 12.70 -20.96 -12.52
N LEU A 82 11.91 -21.71 -13.30
CA LEU A 82 10.54 -21.37 -13.59
C LEU A 82 9.64 -21.79 -12.42
N TYR A 83 8.96 -20.82 -11.84
CA TYR A 83 7.98 -21.03 -10.77
C TYR A 83 6.56 -20.90 -11.31
N ARG A 84 5.72 -21.89 -11.00
CA ARG A 84 4.26 -21.81 -11.10
C ARG A 84 3.70 -21.40 -9.73
N ILE A 85 3.00 -20.28 -9.71
CA ILE A 85 2.45 -19.67 -8.50
C ILE A 85 0.93 -19.79 -8.57
N ARG A 86 0.30 -20.44 -7.59
CA ARG A 86 -1.16 -20.43 -7.43
C ARG A 86 -1.56 -19.29 -6.53
N LEU A 87 -2.59 -18.56 -6.90
CA LEU A 87 -3.03 -17.37 -6.19
C LEU A 87 -4.53 -17.11 -6.35
N HIS A 88 -5.09 -16.37 -5.41
CA HIS A 88 -6.45 -15.85 -5.48
C HIS A 88 -6.57 -14.52 -4.75
N LEU A 89 -7.61 -13.75 -5.08
CA LEU A 89 -7.95 -12.52 -4.35
C LEU A 89 -8.66 -12.89 -3.04
N VAL A 90 -8.12 -12.44 -1.91
CA VAL A 90 -8.71 -12.66 -0.57
C VAL A 90 -9.75 -11.58 -0.26
N GLY A 91 -9.50 -10.35 -0.72
CA GLY A 91 -10.37 -9.22 -0.42
C GLY A 91 -9.68 -7.86 -0.61
N PRO A 92 -10.36 -6.76 -0.24
CA PRO A 92 -9.83 -5.41 -0.39
C PRO A 92 -8.56 -5.20 0.46
N ASP A 93 -7.76 -4.18 0.11
CA ASP A 93 -6.60 -3.80 0.94
C ASP A 93 -7.12 -3.27 2.28
N PRO A 94 -6.82 -3.92 3.43
CA PRO A 94 -7.35 -3.52 4.73
C PRO A 94 -6.93 -2.11 5.14
N ARG A 95 -5.91 -1.52 4.48
CA ARG A 95 -5.53 -0.12 4.70
C ARG A 95 -6.58 0.87 4.20
N VAL A 96 -7.44 0.49 3.25
CA VAL A 96 -8.52 1.36 2.77
C VAL A 96 -9.50 1.63 3.91
N GLU A 97 -9.99 0.58 4.56
CA GLU A 97 -10.86 0.71 5.74
C GLU A 97 -10.17 1.46 6.89
N LEU A 98 -8.90 1.16 7.15
CA LEU A 98 -8.15 1.87 8.20
C LEU A 98 -8.07 3.38 7.93
N ARG A 99 -7.87 3.81 6.69
CA ARG A 99 -7.70 5.24 6.36
C ARG A 99 -8.96 6.06 6.65
N GLU A 100 -10.12 5.51 6.35
CA GLU A 100 -11.41 6.20 6.53
C GLU A 100 -11.85 6.29 8.00
N ARG A 101 -11.37 5.37 8.86
CA ARG A 101 -11.68 5.33 10.30
C ARG A 101 -11.01 6.47 11.08
N ALA A 102 -11.69 7.60 11.16
CA ALA A 102 -11.30 8.77 11.96
C ALA A 102 -11.77 8.72 13.42
N ASP A 103 -12.77 7.90 13.72
CA ASP A 103 -13.41 7.66 15.02
C ASP A 103 -12.57 6.70 15.88
N LEU A 104 -11.40 7.18 16.31
CA LEU A 104 -10.50 6.40 17.16
C LEU A 104 -10.87 6.55 18.63
N THR A 105 -10.96 5.43 19.33
CA THR A 105 -10.96 5.45 20.80
C THR A 105 -9.62 5.94 21.35
N ASP A 106 -9.60 6.44 22.59
CA ASP A 106 -8.36 6.87 23.25
C ASP A 106 -7.31 5.76 23.32
N GLY A 107 -7.75 4.50 23.51
CA GLY A 107 -6.88 3.33 23.49
C GLY A 107 -6.24 3.10 22.13
N GLU A 108 -7.02 3.08 21.05
CA GLU A 108 -6.51 2.92 19.68
C GLU A 108 -5.57 4.07 19.29
N LEU A 109 -5.91 5.29 19.69
CA LEU A 109 -5.09 6.47 19.47
C LEU A 109 -3.76 6.39 20.23
N GLY A 110 -3.79 5.96 21.50
CA GLY A 110 -2.61 5.69 22.30
C GLY A 110 -1.71 4.61 21.70
N GLU A 111 -2.28 3.53 21.18
CA GLU A 111 -1.52 2.49 20.48
C GLU A 111 -0.80 3.03 19.22
N LEU A 112 -1.50 3.82 18.40
CA LEU A 112 -0.92 4.43 17.21
C LEU A 112 0.24 5.37 17.58
N ILE A 113 0.04 6.24 18.58
CA ILE A 113 1.09 7.14 19.07
C ILE A 113 2.28 6.34 19.61
N GLY A 114 2.02 5.25 20.35
CA GLY A 114 3.06 4.33 20.80
C GLY A 114 3.84 3.69 19.65
N ARG A 115 3.16 3.29 18.57
CA ARG A 115 3.80 2.77 17.34
C ARG A 115 4.65 3.84 16.65
N LEU A 116 4.16 5.07 16.52
CA LEU A 116 4.90 6.19 15.95
C LEU A 116 6.15 6.51 16.78
N GLY A 117 6.02 6.56 18.11
CA GLY A 117 7.15 6.76 19.01
C GLY A 117 8.22 5.67 18.91
N ARG A 118 7.84 4.40 18.63
CA ARG A 118 8.82 3.34 18.34
C ARG A 118 9.56 3.59 17.02
N LEU A 119 8.86 4.06 15.98
CA LEU A 119 9.50 4.41 14.70
C LEU A 119 10.46 5.59 14.84
N ASP A 120 10.11 6.56 15.67
CA ASP A 120 10.96 7.72 15.97
C ASP A 120 12.19 7.31 16.76
N ARG A 121 12.05 6.45 17.79
CA ARG A 121 13.20 5.97 18.57
C ARG A 121 14.15 5.07 17.76
N ALA A 122 13.63 4.31 16.81
CA ALA A 122 14.44 3.45 15.94
C ALA A 122 15.15 4.23 14.81
N SER A 123 14.86 5.52 14.66
CA SER A 123 15.39 6.36 13.59
C SER A 123 16.80 6.85 13.92
N ARG A 124 17.71 6.76 12.94
CA ARG A 124 19.06 7.34 13.02
C ARG A 124 19.12 8.86 12.79
N HIS A 125 18.02 9.47 12.39
CA HIS A 125 17.93 10.90 12.06
C HIS A 125 16.89 11.61 12.92
N GLY A 126 16.68 11.12 14.15
CA GLY A 126 15.75 11.68 15.12
C GLY A 126 14.28 11.39 14.81
N ALA A 127 13.41 11.98 15.63
CA ALA A 127 11.97 11.88 15.50
C ALA A 127 11.50 12.54 14.20
N TRP A 128 10.73 11.81 13.41
CA TRP A 128 10.33 12.18 12.05
C TRP A 128 8.84 12.02 11.79
N THR A 129 8.14 11.16 12.53
CA THR A 129 6.75 10.79 12.19
C THR A 129 5.80 11.99 12.21
N GLY A 130 5.81 12.77 13.30
CA GLY A 130 5.01 13.99 13.43
C GLY A 130 5.38 15.06 12.40
N ALA A 131 6.68 15.26 12.16
CA ALA A 131 7.16 16.23 11.17
C ALA A 131 6.70 15.88 9.74
N VAL A 132 6.78 14.61 9.36
CA VAL A 132 6.33 14.14 8.04
C VAL A 132 4.81 14.21 7.91
N LEU A 133 4.06 13.82 8.94
CA LEU A 133 2.59 13.96 8.94
C LEU A 133 2.16 15.42 8.78
N GLY A 134 2.74 16.33 9.57
CA GLY A 134 2.46 17.76 9.46
C GLY A 134 2.87 18.36 8.12
N LEU A 135 3.98 17.90 7.55
CA LEU A 135 4.44 18.36 6.24
C LEU A 135 3.48 17.92 5.11
N ILE A 136 2.98 16.68 5.14
CA ILE A 136 2.01 16.16 4.17
C ILE A 136 0.66 16.87 4.32
N ASP A 137 0.23 17.18 5.55
CA ASP A 137 -1.00 17.93 5.80
C ASP A 137 -0.91 19.36 5.26
N LYS A 138 0.23 20.02 5.46
CA LYS A 138 0.48 21.38 4.99
C LYS A 138 0.61 21.48 3.47
N TRP A 139 1.16 20.46 2.81
CA TRP A 139 1.46 20.47 1.37
C TRP A 139 0.95 19.19 0.68
N PRO A 140 -0.37 18.98 0.62
CA PRO A 140 -0.93 17.81 -0.05
C PRO A 140 -0.62 17.84 -1.55
N ALA A 141 -0.62 16.66 -2.18
CA ALA A 141 -0.35 16.46 -3.60
C ALA A 141 1.01 17.02 -4.11
N THR A 142 1.96 17.23 -3.21
CA THR A 142 3.32 17.69 -3.54
C THR A 142 4.24 16.51 -3.82
N ARG A 143 5.12 16.64 -4.84
CA ARG A 143 6.06 15.56 -5.21
C ARG A 143 6.94 15.17 -4.03
N ALA A 144 7.25 13.87 -3.94
CA ALA A 144 8.04 13.33 -2.85
C ALA A 144 9.43 13.99 -2.73
N GLY A 145 10.07 14.33 -3.86
CA GLY A 145 11.34 15.04 -3.89
C GLY A 145 11.27 16.42 -3.24
N ASP A 146 10.22 17.19 -3.54
CA ASP A 146 10.04 18.54 -3.02
C ASP A 146 9.71 18.53 -1.51
N LEU A 147 8.98 17.51 -1.04
CA LEU A 147 8.74 17.30 0.39
C LEU A 147 10.02 16.87 1.11
N ALA A 148 10.79 15.96 0.53
CA ALA A 148 12.05 15.50 1.10
C ALA A 148 13.08 16.63 1.21
N ALA A 149 13.18 17.48 0.17
CA ALA A 149 14.06 18.64 0.14
C ALA A 149 13.77 19.65 1.27
N ARG A 150 12.49 19.83 1.63
CA ARG A 150 12.09 20.70 2.77
C ARG A 150 12.57 20.21 4.12
N LEU A 151 12.92 18.92 4.23
CA LEU A 151 13.47 18.31 5.44
C LEU A 151 14.99 18.06 5.32
N ASP A 152 15.61 18.49 4.22
CA ASP A 152 17.00 18.15 3.86
C ASP A 152 17.26 16.63 3.90
N ARG A 153 16.34 15.86 3.29
CA ARG A 153 16.39 14.39 3.28
C ARG A 153 16.50 13.82 1.87
N ASP A 154 17.20 12.69 1.78
CA ASP A 154 17.15 11.85 0.59
C ASP A 154 15.72 11.41 0.27
N THR A 155 15.33 11.55 -1.00
CA THR A 155 13.97 11.26 -1.44
C THR A 155 13.59 9.79 -1.24
N ARG A 156 14.51 8.84 -1.46
CA ARG A 156 14.20 7.40 -1.31
C ARG A 156 13.96 7.06 0.15
N LEU A 157 14.79 7.57 1.06
CA LEU A 157 14.62 7.38 2.50
C LEU A 157 13.32 8.02 3.01
N PHE A 158 12.98 9.22 2.53
CA PHE A 158 11.70 9.85 2.83
C PHE A 158 10.51 8.98 2.36
N MET A 159 10.57 8.43 1.14
CA MET A 159 9.52 7.54 0.63
C MET A 159 9.38 6.24 1.44
N LEU A 160 10.47 5.70 1.98
CA LEU A 160 10.43 4.54 2.88
C LEU A 160 9.69 4.88 4.18
N ASP A 161 9.91 6.07 4.72
CA ASP A 161 9.24 6.56 5.91
C ASP A 161 7.74 6.81 5.66
N VAL A 162 7.39 7.48 4.56
CA VAL A 162 5.98 7.65 4.15
C VAL A 162 5.29 6.29 3.97
N ARG A 163 6.00 5.26 3.50
CA ARG A 163 5.46 3.89 3.39
C ARG A 163 5.13 3.28 4.75
N LYS A 164 5.92 3.53 5.79
CA LYS A 164 5.62 3.09 7.16
C LYS A 164 4.33 3.74 7.66
N LEU A 165 4.15 5.05 7.45
CA LEU A 165 2.93 5.78 7.82
C LEU A 165 1.71 5.28 7.03
N LYS A 166 1.88 5.04 5.72
CA LYS A 166 0.83 4.48 4.85
C LYS A 166 0.36 3.11 5.33
N ASN A 167 1.26 2.28 5.85
CA ASN A 167 0.91 0.96 6.40
C ASN A 167 0.10 1.03 7.70
N LEU A 168 0.18 2.14 8.42
CA LEU A 168 -0.65 2.44 9.58
C LEU A 168 -1.99 3.11 9.21
N GLY A 169 -2.26 3.27 7.91
CA GLY A 169 -3.48 3.92 7.42
C GLY A 169 -3.49 5.44 7.61
N LEU A 170 -2.33 6.09 7.82
CA LEU A 170 -2.26 7.52 8.13
C LEU A 170 -2.09 8.41 6.91
N THR A 171 -1.67 7.84 5.78
CA THR A 171 -1.44 8.57 4.53
C THR A 171 -1.97 7.81 3.32
N GLU A 172 -2.25 8.57 2.26
CA GLU A 172 -2.67 8.10 0.95
C GLU A 172 -1.65 8.54 -0.11
N SER A 173 -1.43 7.69 -1.10
CA SER A 173 -0.64 8.05 -2.28
C SER A 173 -1.60 8.52 -3.36
N LEU A 174 -1.27 9.64 -3.99
CA LEU A 174 -1.97 10.20 -5.13
C LEU A 174 -1.14 9.96 -6.40
N ASP A 175 -1.69 10.32 -7.56
CA ASP A 175 -0.93 10.33 -8.81
C ASP A 175 0.30 11.23 -8.70
N THR A 176 0.15 12.35 -7.99
CA THR A 176 1.27 13.20 -7.56
C THR A 176 1.26 13.36 -6.06
N GLY A 177 2.30 12.86 -5.40
CA GLY A 177 2.52 13.11 -3.98
C GLY A 177 1.63 12.31 -3.03
N TYR A 178 1.32 12.93 -1.89
CA TYR A 178 0.62 12.30 -0.77
C TYR A 178 -0.45 13.22 -0.19
N ARG A 179 -1.38 12.65 0.56
CA ARG A 179 -2.26 13.37 1.49
C ARG A 179 -2.42 12.58 2.79
N LEU A 180 -2.82 13.25 3.87
CA LEU A 180 -3.28 12.55 5.07
C LEU A 180 -4.65 11.91 4.81
N SER A 181 -4.85 10.74 5.40
CA SER A 181 -6.18 10.13 5.50
C SER A 181 -6.99 10.77 6.63
N PRO A 182 -8.32 10.54 6.69
CA PRO A 182 -9.13 10.90 7.85
C PRO A 182 -8.50 10.44 9.19
N ARG A 183 -8.10 9.16 9.27
CA ARG A 183 -7.35 8.62 10.43
C ARG A 183 -6.07 9.39 10.72
N GLY A 184 -5.30 9.71 9.67
CA GLY A 184 -4.04 10.44 9.78
C GLY A 184 -4.19 11.82 10.38
N ARG A 185 -5.27 12.54 10.02
CA ARG A 185 -5.58 13.85 10.58
C ARG A 185 -5.94 13.78 12.06
N THR A 186 -6.74 12.80 12.49
CA THR A 186 -7.04 12.58 13.92
C THR A 186 -5.75 12.35 14.72
N VAL A 187 -4.84 11.53 14.20
CA VAL A 187 -3.54 11.28 14.84
C VAL A 187 -2.68 12.54 14.89
N LEU A 188 -2.58 13.30 13.79
CA LEU A 188 -1.80 14.53 13.75
C LEU A 188 -2.33 15.57 14.75
N ALA A 189 -3.65 15.74 14.83
CA ALA A 189 -4.27 16.66 15.79
C ALA A 189 -3.90 16.31 17.22
N ARG A 190 -3.93 15.02 17.58
CA ARG A 190 -3.52 14.53 18.90
C ARG A 190 -2.03 14.74 19.21
N LEU A 191 -1.16 14.66 18.20
CA LEU A 191 0.28 14.93 18.32
C LEU A 191 0.57 16.43 18.49
N SER A 192 -0.18 17.28 17.78
CA SER A 192 -0.04 18.74 17.83
C SER A 192 -0.70 19.39 19.05
N GLY A 193 -1.42 18.61 19.87
CA GLY A 193 -2.18 19.13 21.01
C GLY A 193 -3.45 19.88 20.63
N THR A 194 -3.86 19.83 19.37
CA THR A 194 -5.08 20.48 18.87
C THR A 194 -6.25 19.50 18.99
N PRO A 195 -7.33 19.81 19.73
CA PRO A 195 -8.53 18.98 19.72
C PRO A 195 -9.12 18.95 18.30
N SER A 196 -9.35 17.76 17.74
CA SER A 196 -10.13 17.61 16.51
C SER A 196 -11.59 17.96 16.80
N GLY A 197 -11.97 19.22 16.60
CA GLY A 197 -13.38 19.62 16.61
C GLY A 197 -14.07 19.31 15.27
N PRO A 198 -15.36 18.94 15.25
CA PRO A 198 -16.12 18.85 14.02
C PRO A 198 -16.19 20.24 13.37
N GLY A 199 -16.02 20.31 12.05
CA GLY A 199 -16.01 21.57 11.30
C GLY A 199 -17.29 22.40 11.52
N PRO A 200 -17.24 23.71 11.24
CA PRO A 200 -18.33 24.61 11.59
C PRO A 200 -19.56 24.28 10.73
N HIS A 201 -20.54 23.61 11.33
CA HIS A 201 -21.90 23.66 10.82
C HIS A 201 -22.42 25.07 11.06
N GLY A 202 -22.45 25.86 9.98
CA GLY A 202 -23.14 27.14 9.93
C GLY A 202 -24.63 26.95 10.19
N GLY A 203 -25.02 27.04 11.46
CA GLY A 203 -26.40 27.15 11.91
C GLY A 203 -26.68 28.60 12.31
N SER A 204 -27.23 29.38 11.39
CA SER A 204 -27.76 30.72 11.65
C SER A 204 -28.90 30.63 12.68
N GLY A 205 -28.72 31.24 13.85
CA GLY A 205 -29.77 31.41 14.85
C GLY A 205 -30.28 32.86 14.85
N PRO A 206 -31.61 33.11 14.84
CA PRO A 206 -32.14 34.45 14.71
C PRO A 206 -32.01 35.22 16.03
N ARG A 207 -31.49 36.44 15.95
CA ARG A 207 -31.58 37.44 17.01
C ARG A 207 -33.03 37.92 17.14
N THR A 208 -33.70 37.55 18.22
CA THR A 208 -34.85 38.31 18.72
C THR A 208 -34.41 39.07 19.97
N ARG A 209 -34.49 40.41 19.90
CA ARG A 209 -34.37 41.32 21.04
C ARG A 209 -35.77 41.54 21.61
N ARG A 210 -35.90 41.42 22.93
CA ARG A 210 -36.82 42.19 23.75
C ARG A 210 -36.03 42.75 24.91
#